data_AF-A0A118HYV4-F1
#
_entry.id   AF-A0A118HYV4-F1
#
_cell.length_a   1.000
_cell.length_b   1.000
_cell.length_c   1.000
_cell.angle_alpha   90.00
_cell.angle_beta   90.00
_cell.angle_gamma   90.00
#
_symmetry.space_group_name_H-M   'P 1'
#
loop_
_entity.id
_entity.type
_entity.pdbx_description
1 polymer ?
#
loop_
_entity_poly.entity_id
_entity_poly.type
_entity_poly.pdbx_seq_one_letter_code
_entity_poly.pdbx_strand_id
1 'polypeptide(L)'
;MTATADYHKIKARHVKFDFSDTPVTWVPDDPGSTHIINTLNLLFPEGELWFCRVYNKALPLITDARLRDEAEGFLRQEAVHSRSHGGVLKHYYDRHGIDTKPFTQKLNWLFTRVLGEAPLGLKIGHTRFWLRQQLAVIASLEHFFGYLGNWVLNAHGLDEGRADPTMVDLLRWHGAEEVEHRTVAFDIYRHLGGTYPERCMHMAFVIVLLLYYITKGAKFMYRRDPGAGRYPGFVRSWWHGSRRGHLPSFWKVIGAALRYFKPSYTPHHEGSTEQALAYLARSPAAQAAAHGGNWGATKGA
;
A
#
# COMPACT_ATOMS: atom_id res chain seq x y z
N MET A 1 -5.85 31.81 13.03
CA MET A 1 -7.07 30.98 13.00
C MET A 1 -7.16 30.34 11.62
N THR A 2 -6.49 29.21 11.45
CA THR A 2 -6.57 28.40 10.23
C THR A 2 -7.88 27.63 10.27
N ALA A 3 -8.66 27.76 9.20
CA ALA A 3 -9.93 27.06 9.01
C ALA A 3 -9.79 25.59 9.42
N THR A 4 -10.72 25.12 10.23
CA THR A 4 -10.93 23.71 10.54
C THR A 4 -11.22 22.99 9.23
N ALA A 5 -10.18 22.43 8.60
CA ALA A 5 -10.38 21.38 7.61
C ALA A 5 -11.21 20.30 8.30
N ASP A 6 -12.39 19.99 7.75
CA ASP A 6 -13.35 19.04 8.30
C ASP A 6 -12.62 17.78 8.79
N TYR A 7 -12.55 17.64 10.11
CA TYR A 7 -11.96 16.47 10.72
C TYR A 7 -12.86 15.29 10.40
N HIS A 8 -12.33 14.38 9.58
CA HIS A 8 -12.98 13.13 9.22
C HIS A 8 -12.41 11.99 10.06
N LYS A 9 -13.28 11.20 10.67
CA LYS A 9 -12.86 10.04 11.48
C LYS A 9 -12.53 8.87 10.56
N ILE A 10 -11.26 8.45 10.59
CA ILE A 10 -10.77 7.25 9.89
C ILE A 10 -11.45 6.01 10.48
N LYS A 11 -12.09 5.20 9.64
CA LYS A 11 -12.84 4.01 10.05
C LYS A 11 -12.45 2.82 9.20
N ALA A 12 -12.08 1.72 9.86
CA ALA A 12 -11.82 0.46 9.18
C ALA A 12 -13.10 -0.17 8.64
N ARG A 13 -13.01 -0.70 7.42
CA ARG A 13 -14.12 -1.36 6.71
C ARG A 13 -13.74 -2.82 6.53
N HIS A 14 -14.49 -3.74 7.15
CA HIS A 14 -14.18 -5.17 7.13
C HIS A 14 -14.61 -5.83 5.81
N VAL A 15 -13.90 -5.50 4.74
CA VAL A 15 -14.16 -6.00 3.39
C VAL A 15 -13.73 -7.46 3.20
N LYS A 16 -14.32 -8.11 2.18
CA LYS A 16 -13.93 -9.42 1.67
C LYS A 16 -14.00 -9.39 0.15
N PHE A 17 -13.10 -10.12 -0.49
CA PHE A 17 -13.00 -10.22 -1.94
C PHE A 17 -13.07 -11.70 -2.34
N ASP A 18 -13.78 -11.98 -3.44
CA ASP A 18 -13.83 -13.31 -4.03
C ASP A 18 -13.02 -13.34 -5.34
N PHE A 19 -11.92 -14.07 -5.31
CA PHE A 19 -10.99 -14.22 -6.43
C PHE A 19 -11.20 -15.53 -7.21
N SER A 20 -12.34 -16.20 -7.02
CA SER A 20 -12.66 -17.49 -7.64
C SER A 20 -12.51 -17.48 -9.17
N ASP A 21 -12.93 -16.39 -9.82
CA ASP A 21 -12.90 -16.19 -11.26
C ASP A 21 -11.75 -15.28 -11.75
N THR A 22 -10.89 -14.78 -10.84
CA THR A 22 -9.79 -13.87 -11.22
C THR A 22 -8.67 -14.66 -11.91
N PRO A 23 -8.24 -14.28 -13.13
CA PRO A 23 -7.16 -14.96 -13.85
C PRO A 23 -5.77 -14.50 -13.37
N VAL A 24 -4.73 -15.34 -13.54
CA VAL A 24 -3.34 -15.04 -13.13
C VAL A 24 -2.83 -13.70 -13.68
N THR A 25 -3.05 -13.51 -14.99
CA THR A 25 -2.88 -12.23 -15.69
C THR A 25 -4.23 -11.52 -15.72
N TRP A 26 -4.51 -10.74 -14.68
CA TRP A 26 -5.78 -10.03 -14.47
C TRP A 26 -5.88 -8.70 -15.22
N VAL A 27 -4.80 -8.21 -15.83
CA VAL A 27 -4.88 -7.20 -16.89
C VAL A 27 -4.66 -7.91 -18.23
N PRO A 28 -5.72 -8.11 -19.05
CA PRO A 28 -5.63 -8.77 -20.35
C PRO A 28 -4.47 -8.26 -21.20
N ASP A 29 -3.73 -9.19 -21.81
CA ASP A 29 -2.57 -8.92 -22.68
C ASP A 29 -1.46 -8.03 -22.03
N ASP A 30 -1.43 -7.95 -20.70
CA ASP A 30 -0.45 -7.19 -19.94
C ASP A 30 0.05 -7.91 -18.67
N PRO A 31 0.78 -9.03 -18.83
CA PRO A 31 1.43 -9.70 -17.69
C PRO A 31 2.47 -8.79 -17.01
N GLY A 32 3.03 -7.83 -17.74
CA GLY A 32 4.00 -6.87 -17.19
C GLY A 32 3.40 -6.00 -16.08
N SER A 33 2.30 -5.31 -16.39
CA SER A 33 1.60 -4.47 -15.40
C SER A 33 0.98 -5.30 -14.30
N THR A 34 0.33 -6.41 -14.66
CA THR A 34 -0.22 -7.38 -13.70
C THR A 34 0.82 -7.75 -12.64
N HIS A 35 2.01 -8.21 -13.05
CA HIS A 35 2.99 -8.73 -12.11
C HIS A 35 3.79 -7.65 -11.38
N ILE A 36 3.91 -6.45 -11.93
CA ILE A 36 4.41 -5.29 -11.19
C ILE A 36 3.48 -4.99 -10.02
N ILE A 37 2.17 -4.87 -10.26
CA ILE A 37 1.18 -4.58 -9.23
C ILE A 37 1.07 -5.75 -8.24
N ASN A 38 1.11 -7.00 -8.71
CA ASN A 38 1.10 -8.18 -7.84
C ASN A 38 2.23 -8.20 -6.82
N THR A 39 3.35 -7.52 -7.08
CA THR A 39 4.42 -7.40 -6.09
C THR A 39 3.95 -6.66 -4.84
N LEU A 40 3.05 -5.69 -4.96
CA LEU A 40 2.46 -4.97 -3.84
C LEU A 40 1.58 -5.91 -3.01
N ASN A 41 0.80 -6.78 -3.64
CA ASN A 41 0.03 -7.83 -2.95
C ASN A 41 0.93 -8.73 -2.08
N LEU A 42 2.18 -8.99 -2.49
CA LEU A 42 3.14 -9.75 -1.69
C LEU A 42 3.74 -8.94 -0.54
N LEU A 43 3.92 -7.63 -0.74
CA LEU A 43 4.61 -6.72 0.17
C LEU A 43 3.72 -6.30 1.34
N PHE A 44 2.48 -5.90 1.05
CA PHE A 44 1.54 -5.33 2.00
C PHE A 44 1.31 -6.21 3.24
N PRO A 45 1.04 -7.53 3.15
CA PRO A 45 0.71 -8.32 4.33
C PRO A 45 1.78 -8.27 5.43
N GLU A 46 3.06 -8.45 5.08
CA GLU A 46 4.17 -8.40 6.03
C GLU A 46 4.50 -6.97 6.46
N GLY A 47 4.40 -6.01 5.53
CA GLY A 47 4.71 -4.60 5.77
C GLY A 47 3.71 -3.93 6.71
N GLU A 48 2.42 -4.13 6.50
CA GLU A 48 1.35 -3.50 7.28
C GLU A 48 1.20 -4.15 8.66
N LEU A 49 1.50 -5.46 8.79
CA LEU A 49 1.68 -6.07 10.12
C LEU A 49 2.86 -5.45 10.86
N TRP A 50 3.93 -5.07 10.15
CA TRP A 50 5.03 -4.33 10.74
C TRP A 50 4.61 -2.90 11.12
N PHE A 51 3.83 -2.20 10.29
CA PHE A 51 3.26 -0.89 10.64
C PHE A 51 2.48 -1.00 11.95
N CYS A 52 1.61 -2.01 12.06
CA CYS A 52 0.83 -2.25 13.26
C CYS A 52 1.69 -2.41 14.53
N ARG A 53 2.80 -3.16 14.44
CA ARG A 53 3.73 -3.34 15.58
C ARG A 53 4.42 -2.03 15.97
N VAL A 54 4.83 -1.23 15.00
CA VAL A 54 5.47 0.08 15.23
C VAL A 54 4.46 1.07 15.84
N TYR A 55 3.24 1.12 15.31
CA TYR A 55 2.19 2.02 15.77
C TYR A 55 1.73 1.71 17.19
N ASN A 56 1.60 0.43 17.56
CA ASN A 56 1.30 0.05 18.94
C ASN A 56 2.32 0.59 19.96
N LYS A 57 3.59 0.77 19.56
CA LYS A 57 4.62 1.40 20.40
C LYS A 57 4.57 2.93 20.37
N ALA A 58 4.13 3.51 19.26
CA ALA A 58 4.00 4.96 19.10
C ALA A 58 2.78 5.52 19.84
N LEU A 59 1.64 4.80 19.83
CA LEU A 59 0.36 5.25 20.38
C LEU A 59 0.44 5.81 21.81
N PRO A 60 1.11 5.16 22.79
CA PRO A 60 1.24 5.70 24.15
C PRO A 60 2.05 7.00 24.24
N LEU A 61 2.82 7.33 23.21
CA LEU A 61 3.71 8.48 23.15
C LEU A 61 3.10 9.69 22.42
N ILE A 62 1.92 9.51 21.82
CA ILE A 62 1.19 10.58 21.13
C ILE A 62 0.37 11.38 22.15
N THR A 63 0.69 12.66 22.31
CA THR A 63 0.01 13.55 23.25
C THR A 63 -1.14 14.34 22.61
N ASP A 64 -1.16 14.46 21.29
CA ASP A 64 -2.24 15.09 20.55
C ASP A 64 -3.42 14.10 20.42
N ALA A 65 -4.58 14.46 20.98
CA ALA A 65 -5.75 13.59 21.01
C ALA A 65 -6.31 13.27 19.63
N ARG A 66 -6.24 14.22 18.68
CA ARG A 66 -6.72 14.02 17.31
C ARG A 66 -5.78 13.08 16.56
N LEU A 67 -4.47 13.33 16.62
CA LEU A 67 -3.47 12.47 15.98
C LEU A 67 -3.53 11.05 16.54
N ARG A 68 -3.83 10.90 17.84
CA ARG A 68 -4.03 9.59 18.45
C ARG A 68 -5.26 8.87 17.89
N ASP A 69 -6.41 9.54 17.74
CA ASP A 69 -7.60 8.93 17.13
C ASP A 69 -7.35 8.54 15.66
N GLU A 70 -6.68 9.41 14.89
CA GLU A 70 -6.27 9.13 13.51
C GLU A 70 -5.31 7.93 13.43
N ALA A 71 -4.32 7.85 14.34
CA ALA A 71 -3.39 6.72 14.44
C ALA A 71 -4.08 5.39 14.80
N GLU A 72 -5.09 5.42 15.66
CA GLU A 72 -5.91 4.25 15.96
C GLU A 72 -6.79 3.84 14.76
N GLY A 73 -7.31 4.81 14.01
CA GLY A 73 -8.04 4.56 12.76
C GLY A 73 -7.17 3.88 11.72
N PHE A 74 -6.00 4.45 11.44
CA PHE A 74 -4.95 3.90 10.59
C PHE A 74 -4.62 2.45 10.98
N LEU A 75 -4.30 2.22 12.26
CA LEU A 75 -3.95 0.87 12.75
C LEU A 75 -5.03 -0.18 12.45
N ARG A 76 -6.31 0.20 12.55
CA ARG A 76 -7.43 -0.69 12.25
C ARG A 76 -7.57 -0.95 10.75
N GLN A 77 -7.36 0.05 9.90
CA GLN A 77 -7.38 -0.09 8.43
C GLN A 77 -6.25 -1.01 7.96
N GLU A 78 -5.01 -0.74 8.40
CA GLU A 78 -3.83 -1.55 8.04
C GLU A 78 -3.99 -3.03 8.41
N ALA A 79 -4.61 -3.31 9.56
CA ALA A 79 -4.90 -4.69 9.94
C ALA A 79 -5.90 -5.37 8.98
N VAL A 80 -6.83 -4.62 8.37
CA VAL A 80 -7.74 -5.13 7.34
C VAL A 80 -7.05 -5.23 5.99
N HIS A 81 -6.25 -4.23 5.59
CA HIS A 81 -5.44 -4.24 4.37
C HIS A 81 -4.58 -5.52 4.32
N SER A 82 -3.85 -5.78 5.41
CA SER A 82 -2.92 -6.91 5.51
C SER A 82 -3.64 -8.24 5.34
N ARG A 83 -4.81 -8.39 5.96
CA ARG A 83 -5.64 -9.60 5.82
C ARG A 83 -6.20 -9.75 4.40
N SER A 84 -6.61 -8.65 3.78
CA SER A 84 -7.22 -8.65 2.44
C SER A 84 -6.19 -9.03 1.38
N HIS A 85 -5.00 -8.41 1.42
CA HIS A 85 -3.87 -8.79 0.56
C HIS A 85 -3.35 -10.19 0.90
N GLY A 86 -3.32 -10.59 2.17
CA GLY A 86 -2.99 -11.97 2.58
C GLY A 86 -3.97 -13.01 2.00
N GLY A 87 -5.23 -12.62 1.79
CA GLY A 87 -6.23 -13.40 1.09
C GLY A 87 -5.87 -13.66 -0.37
N VAL A 88 -5.27 -12.69 -1.07
CA VAL A 88 -4.74 -12.88 -2.44
C VAL A 88 -3.65 -13.96 -2.44
N LEU A 89 -2.79 -13.96 -1.43
CA LEU A 89 -1.71 -14.96 -1.33
C LEU A 89 -2.27 -16.36 -1.09
N LYS A 90 -3.15 -16.49 -0.08
CA LYS A 90 -3.66 -17.77 0.38
C LYS A 90 -4.76 -18.38 -0.50
N HIS A 91 -5.58 -17.57 -1.15
CA HIS A 91 -6.76 -18.06 -1.87
C HIS A 91 -6.60 -17.96 -3.39
N TYR A 92 -5.94 -16.92 -3.88
CA TYR A 92 -5.75 -16.72 -5.31
C TYR A 92 -4.48 -17.42 -5.81
N TYR A 93 -3.29 -17.14 -5.25
CA TYR A 93 -2.07 -17.79 -5.76
C TYR A 93 -1.99 -19.28 -5.45
N ASP A 94 -2.43 -19.73 -4.28
CA ASP A 94 -2.49 -21.16 -3.96
C ASP A 94 -3.41 -21.91 -4.94
N ARG A 95 -4.55 -21.31 -5.34
CA ARG A 95 -5.47 -21.89 -6.34
C ARG A 95 -4.82 -22.02 -7.72
N HIS A 96 -4.04 -21.02 -8.11
CA HIS A 96 -3.31 -21.02 -9.38
C HIS A 96 -1.98 -21.81 -9.32
N GLY A 97 -1.68 -22.48 -8.20
CA GLY A 97 -0.45 -23.27 -8.04
C GLY A 97 0.84 -22.45 -8.00
N ILE A 98 0.74 -21.15 -7.68
CA ILE A 98 1.86 -20.21 -7.68
C ILE A 98 2.46 -20.10 -6.28
N ASP A 99 3.61 -20.72 -6.05
CA ASP A 99 4.31 -20.60 -4.76
C ASP A 99 4.99 -19.23 -4.59
N THR A 100 4.44 -18.43 -3.67
CA THR A 100 4.93 -17.10 -3.31
C THR A 100 5.88 -17.09 -2.11
N LYS A 101 6.00 -18.20 -1.37
CA LYS A 101 6.77 -18.29 -0.11
C LYS A 101 8.22 -17.84 -0.23
N PRO A 102 8.98 -18.19 -1.28
CA PRO A 102 10.39 -17.77 -1.37
C PRO A 102 10.58 -16.25 -1.45
N PHE A 103 9.57 -15.50 -1.91
CA PHE A 103 9.61 -14.04 -1.93
C PHE A 103 9.10 -13.46 -0.61
N THR A 104 7.97 -13.96 -0.09
CA THR A 104 7.39 -13.47 1.16
C THR A 104 8.28 -13.75 2.37
N GLN A 105 9.08 -14.83 2.37
CA GLN A 105 10.10 -15.07 3.40
C GLN A 105 11.19 -13.99 3.43
N LYS A 106 11.56 -13.40 2.29
CA LYS A 106 12.53 -12.30 2.23
C LYS A 106 11.95 -11.01 2.79
N LEU A 107 10.68 -10.75 2.49
CA LEU A 107 9.93 -9.62 3.06
C LEU A 107 9.77 -9.79 4.57
N ASN A 108 9.39 -10.98 5.03
CA ASN A 108 9.31 -11.30 6.46
C ASN A 108 10.66 -11.06 7.15
N TRP A 109 11.77 -11.51 6.56
CA TRP A 109 13.11 -11.23 7.09
C TRP A 109 13.42 -9.73 7.15
N LEU A 110 13.09 -8.97 6.10
CA LEU A 110 13.26 -7.50 6.09
C LEU A 110 12.52 -6.85 7.26
N PHE A 111 11.22 -7.14 7.41
CA PHE A 111 10.36 -6.49 8.39
C PHE A 111 10.55 -6.98 9.83
N THR A 112 11.15 -8.16 10.04
CA THR A 112 11.42 -8.73 11.38
C THR A 112 12.86 -8.54 11.83
N ARG A 113 13.84 -8.58 10.93
CA ARG A 113 15.28 -8.54 11.27
C ARG A 113 15.96 -7.22 10.94
N VAL A 114 15.61 -6.58 9.83
CA VAL A 114 16.25 -5.31 9.43
C VAL A 114 15.50 -4.13 10.02
N LEU A 115 14.17 -4.11 9.84
CA LEU A 115 13.30 -3.03 10.30
C LEU A 115 12.59 -3.37 11.62
N GLY A 116 12.83 -4.55 12.19
CA GLY A 116 12.15 -5.04 13.39
C GLY A 116 12.68 -4.49 14.71
N GLU A 117 12.51 -5.27 15.79
CA GLU A 117 12.83 -4.85 17.16
C GLU A 117 14.29 -5.09 17.57
N ALA A 118 15.09 -5.74 16.73
CA ALA A 118 16.51 -5.92 16.98
C ALA A 118 17.23 -5.78 15.64
N PRO A 119 17.27 -4.57 15.07
CA PRO A 119 17.76 -4.35 13.71
C PRO A 119 19.19 -4.89 13.59
N LEU A 120 19.36 -5.94 12.79
CA LEU A 120 20.64 -6.62 12.58
C LEU A 120 21.34 -7.06 13.90
N GLY A 121 20.57 -7.34 14.95
CA GLY A 121 21.08 -7.74 16.26
C GLY A 121 21.47 -6.59 17.20
N LEU A 122 21.25 -5.33 16.80
CA LEU A 122 21.53 -4.17 17.64
C LEU A 122 20.49 -4.01 18.76
N LYS A 123 20.95 -3.66 19.97
CA LYS A 123 20.11 -3.44 21.16
C LYS A 123 19.43 -2.06 21.20
N ILE A 124 19.01 -1.53 20.04
CA ILE A 124 18.39 -0.20 19.91
C ILE A 124 16.87 -0.25 19.72
N GLY A 125 16.29 -1.45 19.57
CA GLY A 125 14.90 -1.66 19.18
C GLY A 125 13.82 -1.02 20.04
N HIS A 126 14.10 -0.86 21.32
CA HIS A 126 13.18 -0.28 22.30
C HIS A 126 13.44 1.20 22.56
N THR A 127 14.39 1.81 21.84
CA THR A 127 14.70 3.23 21.98
C THR A 127 13.68 4.09 21.24
N ARG A 128 13.38 5.27 21.79
CA ARG A 128 12.61 6.30 21.08
C ARG A 128 13.26 6.71 19.75
N PHE A 129 14.60 6.69 19.71
CA PHE A 129 15.36 6.96 18.49
C PHE A 129 15.00 5.98 17.39
N TRP A 130 15.09 4.67 17.66
CA TRP A 130 14.80 3.64 16.65
C TRP A 130 13.33 3.66 16.22
N LEU A 131 12.40 3.79 17.17
CA LEU A 131 10.98 3.95 16.87
C LEU A 131 10.74 5.10 15.88
N ARG A 132 11.40 6.24 16.09
CA ARG A 132 11.33 7.39 15.18
C ARG A 132 11.92 7.09 13.79
N GLN A 133 12.99 6.29 13.70
CA GLN A 133 13.53 5.87 12.39
C GLN A 133 12.55 4.94 11.66
N GLN A 134 11.93 4.00 12.37
CA GLN A 134 10.88 3.13 11.80
C GLN A 134 9.71 3.97 11.27
N LEU A 135 9.23 4.95 12.04
CA LEU A 135 8.19 5.88 11.61
C LEU A 135 8.61 6.72 10.41
N ALA A 136 9.89 7.10 10.28
CA ALA A 136 10.40 7.79 9.10
C ALA A 136 10.34 6.91 7.84
N VAL A 137 10.63 5.60 7.99
CA VAL A 137 10.46 4.61 6.91
C VAL A 137 9.00 4.47 6.54
N ILE A 138 8.10 4.31 7.53
CA ILE A 138 6.65 4.20 7.27
C ILE A 138 6.14 5.46 6.56
N ALA A 139 6.40 6.65 7.08
CA ALA A 139 5.99 7.91 6.44
C ALA A 139 6.50 8.04 4.99
N SER A 140 7.67 7.50 4.69
CA SER A 140 8.22 7.49 3.34
C SER A 140 7.54 6.45 2.43
N LEU A 141 7.15 5.29 2.96
CA LEU A 141 6.36 4.29 2.23
C LEU A 141 4.94 4.80 1.95
N GLU A 142 4.29 5.34 2.98
CA GLU A 142 2.94 5.94 2.92
C GLU A 142 2.84 7.06 1.90
N HIS A 143 3.91 7.85 1.72
CA HIS A 143 3.93 8.84 0.64
C HIS A 143 3.78 8.20 -0.75
N PHE A 144 4.43 7.06 -0.99
CA PHE A 144 4.26 6.32 -2.24
C PHE A 144 2.89 5.65 -2.31
N PHE A 145 2.39 5.09 -1.22
CA PHE A 145 1.11 4.39 -1.18
C PHE A 145 -0.06 5.36 -1.34
N GLY A 146 -0.04 6.52 -0.69
CA GLY A 146 -0.99 7.62 -0.92
C GLY A 146 -0.95 8.13 -2.36
N TYR A 147 0.24 8.28 -2.96
CA TYR A 147 0.35 8.64 -4.39
C TYR A 147 -0.26 7.57 -5.30
N LEU A 148 0.06 6.29 -5.06
CA LEU A 148 -0.47 5.16 -5.84
C LEU A 148 -1.98 4.99 -5.64
N GLY A 149 -2.47 5.22 -4.42
CA GLY A 149 -3.88 5.22 -4.07
C GLY A 149 -4.64 6.30 -4.84
N ASN A 150 -4.15 7.53 -4.83
CA ASN A 150 -4.72 8.58 -5.65
C ASN A 150 -4.63 8.24 -7.16
N TRP A 151 -3.53 7.64 -7.63
CA TRP A 151 -3.41 7.23 -9.03
C TRP A 151 -4.46 6.18 -9.43
N VAL A 152 -4.63 5.10 -8.64
CA VAL A 152 -5.49 3.97 -9.03
C VAL A 152 -6.97 4.34 -9.03
N LEU A 153 -7.37 5.29 -8.18
CA LEU A 153 -8.72 5.89 -8.20
C LEU A 153 -9.05 6.58 -9.52
N ASN A 154 -8.01 7.04 -10.24
CA ASN A 154 -8.12 7.78 -11.50
C ASN A 154 -7.54 7.00 -12.70
N ALA A 155 -7.24 5.71 -12.53
CA ALA A 155 -6.58 4.88 -13.55
C ALA A 155 -7.60 4.30 -14.56
N HIS A 156 -8.16 5.15 -15.42
CA HIS A 156 -9.11 4.75 -16.47
C HIS A 156 -8.56 3.68 -17.43
N GLY A 157 -7.24 3.66 -17.64
CA GLY A 157 -6.59 2.64 -18.47
C GLY A 157 -6.82 1.22 -17.95
N LEU A 158 -6.96 1.00 -16.63
CA LEU A 158 -7.30 -0.31 -16.08
C LEU A 158 -8.74 -0.74 -16.46
N ASP A 159 -9.67 0.20 -16.49
CA ASP A 159 -11.06 -0.06 -16.90
C ASP A 159 -11.14 -0.35 -18.42
N GLU A 160 -10.50 0.50 -19.23
CA GLU A 160 -10.41 0.34 -20.68
C GLU A 160 -9.68 -0.95 -21.09
N GLY A 161 -8.64 -1.31 -20.33
CA GLY A 161 -7.89 -2.55 -20.46
C GLY A 161 -8.66 -3.80 -20.00
N ARG A 162 -9.90 -3.64 -19.52
CA ARG A 162 -10.76 -4.72 -19.01
C ARG A 162 -10.09 -5.53 -17.90
N ALA A 163 -9.36 -4.84 -17.02
CA ALA A 163 -8.76 -5.46 -15.85
C ALA A 163 -9.84 -6.12 -14.97
N ASP A 164 -9.48 -7.21 -14.30
CA ASP A 164 -10.38 -7.96 -13.42
C ASP A 164 -11.04 -7.03 -12.38
N PRO A 165 -12.38 -6.99 -12.32
CA PRO A 165 -13.08 -6.03 -11.47
C PRO A 165 -12.84 -6.26 -9.98
N THR A 166 -12.65 -7.50 -9.54
CA THR A 166 -12.38 -7.80 -8.11
C THR A 166 -11.00 -7.28 -7.72
N MET A 167 -9.98 -7.52 -8.55
CA MET A 167 -8.63 -7.00 -8.29
C MET A 167 -8.60 -5.47 -8.32
N VAL A 168 -9.31 -4.85 -9.27
CA VAL A 168 -9.40 -3.39 -9.33
C VAL A 168 -10.13 -2.80 -8.12
N ASP A 169 -11.22 -3.44 -7.64
CA ASP A 169 -11.90 -2.97 -6.41
C ASP A 169 -11.00 -3.10 -5.18
N LEU A 170 -10.25 -4.21 -5.03
CA LEU A 170 -9.25 -4.35 -3.96
C LEU A 170 -8.25 -3.18 -3.98
N LEU A 171 -7.66 -2.90 -5.15
CA LEU A 171 -6.65 -1.86 -5.30
C LEU A 171 -7.21 -0.46 -5.04
N ARG A 172 -8.43 -0.18 -5.50
CA ARG A 172 -9.08 1.13 -5.33
C ARG A 172 -9.65 1.33 -3.93
N TRP A 173 -10.15 0.28 -3.28
CA TRP A 173 -10.56 0.33 -1.87
C TRP A 173 -9.35 0.65 -0.99
N HIS A 174 -8.29 -0.15 -1.10
CA HIS A 174 -7.05 0.08 -0.35
C HIS A 174 -6.50 1.46 -0.71
N GLY A 175 -6.38 1.78 -1.99
CA GLY A 175 -5.90 3.08 -2.45
C GLY A 175 -6.71 4.28 -1.95
N ALA A 176 -8.01 4.13 -1.73
CA ALA A 176 -8.83 5.17 -1.11
C ALA A 176 -8.52 5.32 0.39
N GLU A 177 -8.36 4.23 1.13
CA GLU A 177 -7.95 4.27 2.54
C GLU A 177 -6.52 4.86 2.68
N GLU A 178 -5.61 4.54 1.76
CA GLU A 178 -4.28 5.18 1.67
C GLU A 178 -4.34 6.70 1.50
N VAL A 179 -5.28 7.20 0.71
CA VAL A 179 -5.52 8.64 0.58
C VAL A 179 -6.20 9.19 1.84
N GLU A 180 -7.13 8.46 2.46
CA GLU A 180 -7.84 8.85 3.69
C GLU A 180 -6.87 9.10 4.85
N HIS A 181 -5.84 8.26 5.01
CA HIS A 181 -4.90 8.33 6.12
C HIS A 181 -3.49 8.83 5.78
N ARG A 182 -3.30 9.36 4.57
CA ARG A 182 -2.00 9.81 3.99
C ARG A 182 -1.09 10.67 4.87
N THR A 183 -1.63 11.35 5.88
CA THR A 183 -0.85 12.23 6.75
C THR A 183 -0.42 11.60 8.06
N VAL A 184 -1.10 10.53 8.49
CA VAL A 184 -0.96 9.97 9.84
C VAL A 184 0.48 9.58 10.14
N ALA A 185 1.13 8.81 9.27
CA ALA A 185 2.51 8.38 9.50
C ALA A 185 3.50 9.55 9.59
N PHE A 186 3.33 10.55 8.71
CA PHE A 186 4.17 11.75 8.69
C PHE A 186 3.97 12.59 9.96
N ASP A 187 2.73 12.78 10.38
CA ASP A 187 2.37 13.58 11.54
C ASP A 187 2.86 12.92 12.84
N ILE A 188 2.75 11.59 12.98
CA ILE A 188 3.35 10.84 14.10
C ILE A 188 4.87 10.97 14.10
N TYR A 189 5.52 10.81 12.94
CA TYR A 189 6.96 10.99 12.81
C TYR A 189 7.40 12.39 13.27
N ARG A 190 6.69 13.44 12.83
CA ARG A 190 6.94 14.82 13.24
C ARG A 190 6.70 15.04 14.73
N HIS A 191 5.58 14.53 15.25
CA HIS A 191 5.19 14.62 16.65
C HIS A 191 6.26 14.04 17.59
N LEU A 192 6.91 12.94 17.18
CA LEU A 192 7.98 12.29 17.94
C LEU A 192 9.37 12.89 17.73
N GLY A 193 9.47 14.08 17.13
CA GLY A 193 10.73 14.81 16.95
C GLY A 193 11.47 14.46 15.66
N GLY A 194 10.76 14.00 14.63
CA GLY A 194 11.31 13.78 13.30
C GLY A 194 11.88 15.06 12.68
N THR A 195 13.04 14.96 12.04
CA THR A 195 13.77 16.08 11.43
C THR A 195 13.79 16.00 9.91
N TYR A 196 13.96 17.14 9.24
CA TYR A 196 14.05 17.18 7.77
C TYR A 196 15.20 16.34 7.19
N PRO A 197 16.44 16.38 7.72
CA PRO A 197 17.53 15.56 7.20
C PRO A 197 17.26 14.06 7.32
N GLU A 198 16.72 13.61 8.46
CA GLU A 198 16.33 12.21 8.66
C GLU A 198 15.24 11.78 7.69
N ARG A 199 14.22 12.62 7.50
CA ARG A 199 13.16 12.37 6.52
C ARG A 199 13.72 12.13 5.11
N CYS A 200 14.62 13.01 4.66
CA CYS A 200 15.24 12.89 3.33
C CYS A 200 16.12 11.64 3.23
N MET A 201 16.87 11.31 4.28
CA MET A 201 17.68 10.09 4.34
C MET A 201 16.81 8.82 4.21
N HIS A 202 15.71 8.75 4.96
CA HIS A 202 14.81 7.59 4.91
C HIS A 202 14.05 7.50 3.58
N MET A 203 13.67 8.63 2.98
CA MET A 203 13.10 8.62 1.64
C MET A 203 14.07 8.06 0.60
N ALA A 204 15.35 8.48 0.62
CA ALA A 204 16.36 7.91 -0.27
C ALA A 204 16.55 6.39 -0.04
N PHE A 205 16.59 5.96 1.22
CA PHE A 205 16.63 4.54 1.58
C PHE A 205 15.40 3.77 1.05
N VAL A 206 14.19 4.30 1.25
CA VAL A 206 12.94 3.66 0.81
C VAL A 206 12.84 3.61 -0.72
N ILE A 207 13.30 4.62 -1.44
CA ILE A 207 13.36 4.58 -2.92
C ILE A 207 14.19 3.38 -3.39
N VAL A 208 15.39 3.20 -2.83
CA VAL A 208 16.26 2.07 -3.19
C VAL A 208 15.60 0.74 -2.82
N LEU A 209 15.03 0.66 -1.62
CA LEU A 209 14.34 -0.52 -1.10
C LEU A 209 13.16 -0.92 -2.00
N LEU A 210 12.25 0.01 -2.31
CA LEU A 210 11.08 -0.23 -3.16
C LEU A 210 11.49 -0.59 -4.58
N LEU A 211 12.44 0.12 -5.18
CA LEU A 211 12.93 -0.23 -6.52
C LEU A 211 13.50 -1.65 -6.57
N TYR A 212 14.25 -2.06 -5.54
CA TYR A 212 14.76 -3.41 -5.42
C TYR A 212 13.63 -4.44 -5.34
N TYR A 213 12.71 -4.28 -4.37
CA TYR A 213 11.66 -5.28 -4.13
C TYR A 213 10.64 -5.33 -5.25
N ILE A 214 10.20 -4.19 -5.80
CA ILE A 214 9.27 -4.14 -6.93
C ILE A 214 9.90 -4.79 -8.17
N THR A 215 11.15 -4.47 -8.49
CA THR A 215 11.84 -5.07 -9.65
C THR A 215 12.00 -6.59 -9.50
N LYS A 216 12.41 -7.05 -8.31
CA LYS A 216 12.63 -8.48 -8.04
C LYS A 216 11.32 -9.24 -7.95
N GLY A 217 10.30 -8.67 -7.31
CA GLY A 217 8.98 -9.25 -7.18
C GLY A 217 8.27 -9.36 -8.52
N ALA A 218 8.33 -8.32 -9.36
CA ALA A 218 7.75 -8.35 -10.70
C ALA A 218 8.35 -9.48 -11.53
N LYS A 219 9.69 -9.60 -11.53
CA LYS A 219 10.40 -10.70 -12.19
C LYS A 219 10.05 -12.07 -11.57
N PHE A 220 9.90 -12.14 -10.25
CA PHE A 220 9.59 -13.37 -9.53
C PHE A 220 8.19 -13.90 -9.89
N MET A 221 7.19 -13.02 -9.91
CA MET A 221 5.81 -13.34 -10.25
C MET A 221 5.66 -13.65 -11.74
N TYR A 222 6.25 -12.83 -12.61
CA TYR A 222 6.20 -13.06 -14.05
C TYR A 222 6.75 -14.43 -14.45
N ARG A 223 7.83 -14.88 -13.81
CA ARG A 223 8.42 -16.21 -14.09
C ARG A 223 7.57 -17.38 -13.59
N ARG A 224 6.58 -17.13 -12.74
CA ARG A 224 5.66 -18.14 -12.20
C ARG A 224 4.32 -18.14 -12.91
N ASP A 225 4.06 -17.17 -13.78
CA ASP A 225 2.89 -17.21 -14.65
C ASP A 225 3.21 -18.08 -15.88
N PRO A 226 2.54 -19.23 -16.05
CA PRO A 226 2.77 -20.12 -17.18
C PRO A 226 2.38 -19.50 -18.53
N GLY A 227 1.49 -18.51 -18.56
CA GLY A 227 1.00 -17.83 -19.76
C GLY A 227 1.78 -16.56 -20.13
N ALA A 228 2.64 -16.04 -19.26
CA ALA A 228 3.30 -14.74 -19.47
C ALA A 228 4.46 -14.76 -20.48
N GLY A 229 4.97 -15.93 -20.87
CA GLY A 229 6.10 -16.06 -21.80
C GLY A 229 7.43 -15.48 -21.26
N ARG A 230 8.24 -14.87 -22.13
CA ARG A 230 9.56 -14.35 -21.75
C ARG A 230 9.46 -12.97 -21.11
N TYR A 231 9.95 -12.84 -19.86
CA TYR A 231 9.98 -11.55 -19.15
C TYR A 231 10.77 -10.47 -19.92
N PRO A 232 10.13 -9.36 -20.34
CA PRO A 232 10.77 -8.32 -21.14
C PRO A 232 11.65 -7.37 -20.30
N GLY A 233 11.65 -7.50 -18.98
CA GLY A 233 12.38 -6.64 -18.05
C GLY A 233 11.48 -5.56 -17.44
N PHE A 234 11.89 -5.07 -16.27
CA PHE A 234 11.08 -4.17 -15.43
C PHE A 234 10.79 -2.84 -16.13
N VAL A 235 11.85 -2.16 -16.62
CA VAL A 235 11.73 -0.85 -17.27
C VAL A 235 10.81 -0.91 -18.50
N ARG A 236 10.97 -1.95 -19.34
CA ARG A 236 10.14 -2.13 -20.53
C ARG A 236 8.68 -2.44 -20.18
N SER A 237 8.46 -3.27 -19.16
CA SER A 237 7.10 -3.57 -18.66
C SER A 237 6.42 -2.31 -18.12
N TRP A 238 7.13 -1.53 -17.30
CA TRP A 238 6.61 -0.28 -16.75
C TRP A 238 6.29 0.75 -17.83
N TRP A 239 7.18 0.90 -18.81
CA TRP A 239 6.97 1.82 -19.92
C TRP A 239 5.71 1.48 -20.73
N HIS A 240 5.54 0.21 -21.13
CA HIS A 240 4.37 -0.22 -21.90
C HIS A 240 3.08 -0.15 -21.07
N GLY A 241 3.13 -0.56 -19.80
CA GLY A 241 2.01 -0.43 -18.87
C GLY A 241 1.59 1.02 -18.67
N SER A 242 2.56 1.93 -18.50
CA SER A 242 2.29 3.36 -18.35
C SER A 242 1.68 3.98 -19.61
N ARG A 243 2.09 3.55 -20.80
CA ARG A 243 1.50 4.02 -22.07
C ARG A 243 0.05 3.56 -22.26
N ARG A 244 -0.30 2.41 -21.70
CA ARG A 244 -1.67 1.87 -21.68
C ARG A 244 -2.51 2.39 -20.51
N GLY A 245 -1.91 3.16 -19.59
CA GLY A 245 -2.59 3.62 -18.37
C GLY A 245 -2.80 2.53 -17.31
N HIS A 246 -2.19 1.35 -17.47
CA HIS A 246 -2.24 0.25 -16.50
C HIS A 246 -1.26 0.43 -15.34
N LEU A 247 -0.28 1.31 -15.49
CA LEU A 247 0.69 1.70 -14.47
C LEU A 247 0.84 3.23 -14.42
N PRO A 248 1.27 3.80 -13.29
CA PRO A 248 1.51 5.23 -13.21
C PRO A 248 2.68 5.64 -14.10
N SER A 249 2.61 6.88 -14.59
CA SER A 249 3.71 7.49 -15.33
C SER A 249 4.99 7.50 -14.51
N PHE A 250 6.07 6.98 -15.09
CA PHE A 250 7.40 6.96 -14.50
C PHE A 250 7.83 8.37 -14.03
N TRP A 251 7.61 9.39 -14.86
CA TRP A 251 7.96 10.77 -14.53
C TRP A 251 7.09 11.36 -13.41
N LYS A 252 5.80 10.97 -13.35
CA LYS A 252 4.93 11.40 -12.23
C LYS A 252 5.33 10.75 -10.91
N VAL A 253 5.79 9.49 -10.94
CA VAL A 253 6.32 8.78 -9.75
C VAL A 253 7.61 9.43 -9.26
N ILE A 254 8.54 9.77 -10.17
CA ILE A 254 9.74 10.54 -9.82
C ILE A 254 9.35 11.91 -9.25
N GLY A 255 8.40 12.60 -9.89
CA GLY A 255 7.89 13.87 -9.39
C GLY A 255 7.30 13.76 -7.99
N ALA A 256 6.57 12.68 -7.68
CA ALA A 256 6.08 12.39 -6.35
C ALA A 256 7.23 12.19 -5.35
N ALA A 257 8.22 11.35 -5.67
CA ALA A 257 9.39 11.17 -4.83
C ALA A 257 10.12 12.50 -4.54
N LEU A 258 10.34 13.32 -5.57
CA LEU A 258 11.03 14.61 -5.45
C LEU A 258 10.25 15.63 -4.60
N ARG A 259 8.91 15.60 -4.59
CA ARG A 259 8.10 16.47 -3.72
C ARG A 259 8.41 16.24 -2.24
N TYR A 260 8.64 14.99 -1.82
CA TYR A 260 8.94 14.63 -0.44
C TYR A 260 10.25 15.24 0.10
N PHE A 261 11.20 15.52 -0.80
CA PHE A 261 12.47 16.18 -0.47
C PHE A 261 12.34 17.70 -0.26
N LYS A 262 11.19 18.34 -0.51
CA LYS A 262 11.04 19.79 -0.28
C LYS A 262 11.02 20.10 1.23
N PRO A 263 11.77 21.08 1.75
CA PRO A 263 11.74 21.43 3.19
C PRO A 263 10.33 21.72 3.73
N SER A 264 9.48 22.36 2.92
CA SER A 264 8.09 22.67 3.23
C SER A 264 7.09 21.54 2.94
N TYR A 265 7.56 20.36 2.54
CA TYR A 265 6.68 19.25 2.20
C TYR A 265 5.79 18.83 3.38
N THR A 266 4.52 18.63 3.06
CA THR A 266 3.50 17.98 3.88
C THR A 266 2.58 17.12 2.99
N PRO A 267 2.14 15.94 3.45
CA PRO A 267 1.24 15.06 2.70
C PRO A 267 -0.21 15.55 2.64
N HIS A 268 -0.61 16.61 3.37
CA HIS A 268 -2.02 17.06 3.39
C HIS A 268 -2.58 17.38 2.00
N HIS A 269 -1.71 17.75 1.05
CA HIS A 269 -2.07 18.08 -0.34
C HIS A 269 -1.93 16.91 -1.34
N GLU A 270 -1.52 15.73 -0.90
CA GLU A 270 -1.34 14.57 -1.79
C GLU A 270 -2.68 13.82 -1.95
N GLY A 271 -3.42 14.12 -3.02
CA GLY A 271 -4.75 13.52 -3.25
C GLY A 271 -5.87 14.21 -2.47
N SER A 272 -7.09 13.66 -2.55
CA SER A 272 -8.31 14.27 -1.99
C SER A 272 -9.07 13.29 -1.09
N THR A 273 -9.25 13.68 0.17
CA THR A 273 -10.09 12.92 1.13
C THR A 273 -11.53 12.83 0.62
N GLU A 274 -12.06 13.89 0.02
CA GLU A 274 -13.41 13.88 -0.57
C GLU A 274 -13.51 12.83 -1.70
N GLN A 275 -12.52 12.75 -2.59
CA GLN A 275 -12.50 11.73 -3.66
C GLN A 275 -12.41 10.32 -3.08
N ALA A 276 -11.55 10.11 -2.08
CA ALA A 276 -11.40 8.82 -1.41
C ALA A 276 -12.72 8.37 -0.77
N LEU A 277 -13.37 9.25 -0.01
CA LEU A 277 -14.66 8.98 0.62
C LEU A 277 -15.77 8.74 -0.40
N ALA A 278 -15.79 9.51 -1.49
CA ALA A 278 -16.72 9.29 -2.59
C ALA A 278 -16.54 7.92 -3.25
N TYR A 279 -15.29 7.44 -3.40
CA TYR A 279 -15.04 6.07 -3.87
C TYR A 279 -15.50 5.03 -2.84
N LEU A 280 -15.11 5.19 -1.57
CA LEU A 280 -15.45 4.24 -0.50
C LEU A 280 -16.97 4.12 -0.31
N ALA A 281 -17.72 5.20 -0.55
CA ALA A 281 -19.18 5.20 -0.54
C ALA A 281 -19.82 4.43 -1.70
N ARG A 282 -19.08 4.05 -2.74
CA ARG A 282 -19.59 3.26 -3.88
C ARG A 282 -18.84 1.96 -4.14
N SER A 283 -17.74 1.70 -3.41
CA SER A 283 -16.97 0.46 -3.56
C SER A 283 -17.87 -0.74 -3.25
N PRO A 284 -17.97 -1.73 -4.16
CA PRO A 284 -18.77 -2.93 -3.93
C PRO A 284 -18.39 -3.66 -2.64
N ALA A 285 -17.09 -3.82 -2.37
CA ALA A 285 -16.61 -4.47 -1.16
C ALA A 285 -16.91 -3.66 0.11
N ALA A 286 -16.74 -2.34 0.08
CA ALA A 286 -17.03 -1.46 1.22
C ALA A 286 -18.54 -1.41 1.54
N GLN A 287 -19.39 -1.33 0.51
CA GLN A 287 -20.84 -1.37 0.64
C GLN A 287 -21.32 -2.71 1.23
N ALA A 288 -20.78 -3.84 0.75
CA ALA A 288 -21.09 -5.15 1.31
C ALA A 288 -20.74 -5.23 2.81
N ALA A 289 -19.56 -4.73 3.19
CA ALA A 289 -19.13 -4.69 4.59
C ALA A 289 -20.06 -3.83 5.48
N ALA A 290 -20.54 -2.69 4.98
CA ALA A 290 -21.44 -1.80 5.73
C ALA A 290 -22.82 -2.41 6.01
N HIS A 291 -23.28 -3.32 5.16
CA HIS A 291 -24.58 -3.99 5.28
C HIS A 291 -24.51 -5.40 5.90
N GLY A 292 -23.37 -5.78 6.48
CA GLY A 292 -23.18 -7.11 7.10
C GLY A 292 -23.16 -8.27 6.10
N GLY A 293 -23.00 -7.99 4.80
CA GLY A 293 -23.03 -8.97 3.72
C GLY A 293 -21.64 -9.41 3.27
N ASN A 294 -21.50 -10.69 2.92
CA ASN A 294 -20.36 -11.16 2.14
C ASN A 294 -20.60 -10.81 0.66
N TRP A 295 -19.63 -10.17 0.01
CA TRP A 295 -19.62 -10.06 -1.45
C TRP A 295 -19.47 -11.48 -2.03
N GLY A 296 -20.44 -11.94 -2.84
CA GLY A 296 -20.47 -13.28 -3.43
C GLY A 296 -21.76 -14.09 -3.23
N ALA A 297 -22.74 -13.63 -2.45
CA ALA A 297 -24.06 -14.26 -2.45
C ALA A 297 -24.91 -13.70 -3.60
N THR A 298 -24.73 -14.23 -4.81
CA THR A 298 -25.85 -14.26 -5.74
C THR A 298 -27.00 -15.00 -5.05
N LYS A 299 -27.99 -14.24 -4.57
CA LYS A 299 -29.33 -14.82 -4.39
C LYS A 299 -29.85 -15.02 -5.82
N GLY A 300 -29.58 -16.20 -6.37
CA GLY A 300 -30.37 -16.69 -7.49
C GLY A 300 -31.83 -16.64 -7.08
N ALA A 301 -32.63 -15.91 -7.85
CA ALA A 301 -34.07 -16.05 -7.89
C ALA A 301 -34.41 -17.08 -8.98
#